data_AF-A0A0S9C836-F1
#
_entry.id   AF-A0A0S9C836-F1
#
_cell.length_a   1.000
_cell.length_b   1.000
_cell.length_c   1.000
_cell.angle_alpha   90.00
_cell.angle_beta   90.00
_cell.angle_gamma   90.00
#
_symmetry.space_group_name_H-M   'P 1'
#
loop_
_entity.id
_entity.type
_entity.pdbx_description
1 polymer ?
#
loop_
_entity_poly.entity_id
_entity_poly.type
_entity_poly.pdbx_seq_one_letter_code
_entity_poly.pdbx_strand_id
1 'polypeptide(L)'
;MIGIHACRRRAALGTLALLLSGCGGGGSDGDVAAVPVPTATPGPAPTPAPTPTPPAAAPCVTASTWQPWGTPGALRRWTPLDTDADAGRADDPGRAAGAPFDARLVVAFGRDADFSRRTVVLEMADGCRRSFQAGSFAAGDIAEIDARTAEHPLAADTRSHAIDYQFGRASAADVTAGRLGVYHTQHFSIWYGTDRTGFSYTHQAGRGASWDDMLRDTGAWAEQVWLLNRHLLDAPLPYLADAAPKRVNLYICGTGLPWVSGGDRGDCGASASDAMWMSSTYLQPGSTTLIHEFSHVISTYTGGFRDRPSVGPAWESYAEWNSVSLSLNGGDQVSGYLAQLEKGPTLSDLRYANWPWLVALHEADATRPLWWRIWTDNLREPGGRSREDQMEAIVRLGQASGAFPNGWRSFADFMGGFGARLAAGDFQMGKALLDYARRVPATERYAALSPGSAAGDYRSPADRPLLQYGTHLIRLAPASGATSVAVRLTGDPQAAQSAWRFRIVAIDAAGRATYSTMGVVDEAGTASAELPVVAGRRYVLAVTATPYVYQPLGWNGDTAFPTPTRFPYRVTIAGAVLG
;
A
#
# COMPACT_ATOMS: atom_id res chain seq x y z
N MET A 1 -24.40 8.09 12.73
CA MET A 1 -24.59 8.41 11.30
C MET A 1 -23.84 9.72 11.05
N ILE A 2 -22.52 9.65 10.84
CA ILE A 2 -21.67 10.83 10.66
C ILE A 2 -21.50 11.00 9.16
N GLY A 3 -22.31 11.87 8.56
CA GLY A 3 -22.03 12.39 7.23
C GLY A 3 -20.82 13.30 7.33
N ILE A 4 -19.77 12.99 6.57
CA ILE A 4 -18.60 13.86 6.42
C ILE A 4 -19.06 15.08 5.64
N HIS A 5 -19.52 16.11 6.36
CA HIS A 5 -19.66 17.45 5.82
C HIS A 5 -18.31 18.15 5.94
N ALA A 6 -17.53 18.11 4.86
CA ALA A 6 -16.41 19.02 4.68
C ALA A 6 -16.94 20.45 4.48
N CYS A 7 -17.29 21.12 5.58
CA CYS A 7 -17.67 22.52 5.58
C CYS A 7 -16.51 23.34 6.18
N ARG A 8 -15.78 24.05 5.30
CA ARG A 8 -14.75 25.03 5.66
C ARG A 8 -15.31 26.05 6.66
N ARG A 9 -14.75 26.15 7.86
CA ARG A 9 -14.86 27.36 8.70
C ARG A 9 -13.53 27.75 9.35
N ARG A 10 -13.33 29.07 9.34
CA ARG A 10 -12.13 29.83 9.72
C ARG A 10 -11.84 29.73 11.22
N ALA A 11 -10.55 29.59 11.55
CA ALA A 11 -10.02 29.65 12.91
C ALA A 11 -10.03 31.08 13.46
N ALA A 12 -10.34 31.21 14.76
CA ALA A 12 -10.07 32.39 15.58
C ALA A 12 -9.14 31.97 16.73
N LEU A 13 -8.02 32.69 16.84
CA LEU A 13 -6.93 32.52 17.81
C LEU A 13 -7.38 32.93 19.22
N GLY A 14 -6.91 32.19 20.22
CA GLY A 14 -7.01 32.54 21.64
C GLY A 14 -5.82 32.00 22.42
N THR A 15 -4.91 32.90 22.78
CA THR A 15 -3.66 32.71 23.52
C THR A 15 -3.91 32.44 25.01
N LEU A 16 -3.19 31.50 25.62
CA LEU A 16 -2.89 31.56 27.06
C LEU A 16 -1.55 30.89 27.38
N ALA A 17 -0.65 31.65 27.98
CA ALA A 17 0.63 31.23 28.52
C ALA A 17 0.51 31.01 30.04
N LEU A 18 1.26 30.07 30.60
CA LEU A 18 1.82 30.19 31.95
C LEU A 18 2.93 29.17 32.22
N LEU A 19 4.01 29.72 32.78
CA LEU A 19 5.25 29.14 33.28
C LEU A 19 5.03 28.24 34.52
N LEU A 20 5.91 27.24 34.75
CA LEU A 20 6.92 27.29 35.84
C LEU A 20 7.71 25.97 36.00
N SER A 21 8.98 26.20 36.34
CA SER A 21 10.12 25.37 36.71
C SER A 21 9.94 24.26 37.76
N GLY A 22 10.82 23.25 37.70
CA GLY A 22 11.23 22.40 38.82
C GLY A 22 12.63 21.82 38.60
N CYS A 23 13.52 22.04 39.56
CA CYS A 23 14.96 21.77 39.56
C CYS A 23 15.29 20.56 40.46
N GLY A 24 16.41 19.87 40.23
CA GLY A 24 17.02 18.86 41.12
C GLY A 24 17.79 17.82 40.28
N GLY A 25 19.13 17.79 40.24
CA GLY A 25 20.05 17.39 41.32
C GLY A 25 20.25 15.86 41.24
N GLY A 26 21.41 15.22 41.19
CA GLY A 26 22.83 15.53 41.36
C GLY A 26 23.55 14.21 41.70
N GLY A 27 24.83 14.07 41.32
CA GLY A 27 25.75 12.99 41.78
C GLY A 27 25.61 11.65 41.04
N SER A 28 26.66 10.85 40.83
CA SER A 28 28.07 10.91 41.25
C SER A 28 28.82 9.78 40.53
N ASP A 29 30.10 10.02 40.29
CA ASP A 29 31.09 9.13 39.68
C ASP A 29 31.27 7.79 40.40
N GLY A 30 31.66 6.77 39.64
CA GLY A 30 32.03 5.45 40.14
C GLY A 30 32.93 4.72 39.14
N ASP A 31 34.22 5.04 39.18
CA ASP A 31 35.30 4.32 38.52
C ASP A 31 35.36 2.86 39.00
N VAL A 32 35.38 1.91 38.06
CA VAL A 32 35.66 0.49 38.37
C VAL A 32 36.91 0.07 37.60
N ALA A 33 37.91 -0.31 38.39
CA ALA A 33 39.26 -0.66 37.98
C ALA A 33 39.33 -1.89 37.05
N ALA A 34 40.28 -1.83 36.12
CA ALA A 34 40.61 -2.87 35.15
C ALA A 34 41.26 -4.10 35.80
N VAL A 35 40.79 -5.28 35.40
CA VAL A 35 41.36 -6.59 35.73
C VAL A 35 42.43 -6.96 34.68
N PRO A 36 43.59 -7.53 35.05
CA PRO A 36 44.64 -7.87 34.09
C PRO A 36 44.30 -9.06 33.21
N VAL A 37 44.64 -8.95 31.93
CA VAL A 37 44.47 -9.95 30.87
C VAL A 37 45.63 -10.96 30.90
N PRO A 38 45.39 -12.29 30.81
CA PRO A 38 46.45 -13.28 30.64
C PRO A 38 46.92 -13.36 29.18
N THR A 39 48.23 -13.42 29.01
CA THR A 39 48.96 -13.54 27.74
C THR A 39 48.69 -14.89 27.06
N ALA A 40 48.19 -14.87 25.82
CA ALA A 40 47.92 -16.06 25.03
C ALA A 40 49.18 -16.61 24.33
N THR A 41 49.30 -17.94 24.33
CA THR A 41 50.29 -18.74 23.60
C THR A 41 50.04 -18.68 22.07
N PRO A 42 51.07 -18.65 21.19
CA PRO A 42 50.88 -18.60 19.75
C PRO A 42 50.28 -19.91 19.21
N GLY A 43 49.12 -19.81 18.56
CA GLY A 43 48.49 -20.91 17.82
C GLY A 43 49.08 -21.10 16.41
N PRO A 44 48.87 -22.28 15.79
CA PRO A 44 49.43 -22.64 14.49
C PRO A 44 48.91 -21.76 13.34
N ALA A 45 49.73 -21.63 12.30
CA ALA A 45 49.46 -20.81 11.13
C ALA A 45 48.14 -21.21 10.42
N PRO A 46 47.30 -20.23 10.02
CA PRO A 46 45.99 -20.49 9.45
C PRO A 46 46.08 -21.20 8.10
N THR A 47 45.31 -22.28 7.97
CA THR A 47 45.03 -22.94 6.69
C THR A 47 44.29 -21.96 5.77
N PRO A 48 44.62 -21.86 4.47
CA PRO A 48 43.94 -20.98 3.54
C PRO A 48 42.44 -21.21 3.58
N ALA A 49 41.68 -20.15 3.85
CA ALA A 49 40.23 -20.21 3.87
C ALA A 49 39.72 -20.65 2.48
N PRO A 50 38.79 -21.62 2.40
CA PRO A 50 38.18 -21.99 1.14
C PRO A 50 37.53 -20.76 0.50
N THR A 51 37.72 -20.61 -0.81
CA THR A 51 37.07 -19.57 -1.60
C THR A 51 35.56 -19.64 -1.34
N PRO A 52 34.93 -18.54 -0.88
CA PRO A 52 33.51 -18.57 -0.54
C PRO A 52 32.71 -18.95 -1.78
N THR A 53 31.97 -20.04 -1.68
CA THR A 53 30.93 -20.38 -2.66
C THR A 53 29.96 -19.19 -2.69
N PRO A 54 29.60 -18.66 -3.88
CA PRO A 54 28.63 -17.58 -3.97
C PRO A 54 27.37 -17.95 -3.17
N PRO A 55 26.82 -17.04 -2.35
CA PRO A 55 25.57 -17.31 -1.67
C PRO A 55 24.53 -17.76 -2.70
N ALA A 56 23.79 -18.83 -2.40
CA ALA A 56 22.63 -19.20 -3.20
C ALA A 56 21.75 -17.97 -3.40
N ALA A 57 21.24 -17.77 -4.62
CA ALA A 57 20.33 -16.66 -4.90
C ALA A 57 19.23 -16.66 -3.83
N ALA A 58 19.01 -15.50 -3.19
CA ALA A 58 17.99 -15.39 -2.16
C ALA A 58 16.65 -15.86 -2.74
N PRO A 59 15.88 -16.70 -2.01
CA PRO A 59 14.58 -17.16 -2.49
C PRO A 59 13.69 -15.97 -2.79
N CYS A 60 12.87 -16.11 -3.84
CA CYS A 60 11.98 -15.03 -4.24
C CYS A 60 11.04 -14.60 -3.11
N VAL A 61 10.96 -13.30 -2.87
CA VAL A 61 10.14 -12.72 -1.79
C VAL A 61 8.68 -12.50 -2.17
N THR A 62 8.36 -12.49 -3.47
CA THR A 62 6.98 -12.37 -4.01
C THR A 62 6.41 -13.70 -4.51
N ALA A 63 6.99 -14.83 -4.08
CA ALA A 63 6.44 -16.13 -4.36
C ALA A 63 5.11 -16.32 -3.62
N SER A 64 4.16 -16.99 -4.26
CA SER A 64 2.87 -17.28 -3.65
C SER A 64 2.26 -18.56 -4.22
N THR A 65 1.58 -19.33 -3.38
CA THR A 65 0.81 -20.51 -3.76
C THR A 65 -0.59 -20.18 -4.27
N TRP A 66 -1.05 -18.93 -4.17
CA TRP A 66 -2.38 -18.53 -4.62
C TRP A 66 -2.44 -18.49 -6.14
N GLN A 67 -3.21 -19.39 -6.73
CA GLN A 67 -3.28 -19.57 -8.17
C GLN A 67 -4.75 -19.49 -8.59
N PRO A 68 -5.29 -18.29 -8.88
CA PRO A 68 -6.73 -18.11 -9.12
C PRO A 68 -7.24 -18.82 -10.38
N TRP A 69 -6.35 -19.11 -11.33
CA TRP A 69 -6.64 -19.91 -12.52
C TRP A 69 -6.13 -21.36 -12.43
N GLY A 70 -5.72 -21.80 -11.23
CA GLY A 70 -5.09 -23.11 -11.04
C GLY A 70 -3.61 -23.13 -11.44
N THR A 71 -3.03 -24.33 -11.57
CA THR A 71 -1.58 -24.49 -11.80
C THR A 71 -1.12 -23.71 -13.04
N PRO A 72 -0.15 -22.80 -12.92
CA PRO A 72 0.37 -22.07 -14.06
C PRO A 72 0.91 -23.01 -15.12
N GLY A 73 0.73 -22.62 -16.38
CA GLY A 73 1.26 -23.35 -17.53
C GLY A 73 2.80 -23.37 -17.58
N ALA A 74 3.35 -23.87 -18.69
CA ALA A 74 4.78 -23.83 -18.92
C ALA A 74 5.31 -22.38 -19.02
N LEU A 75 6.61 -22.20 -18.80
CA LEU A 75 7.27 -20.93 -19.13
C LEU A 75 7.07 -20.64 -20.61
N ARG A 76 6.61 -19.44 -20.91
CA ARG A 76 6.47 -18.90 -22.26
C ARG A 76 7.29 -17.62 -22.37
N ARG A 77 7.82 -17.38 -23.57
CA ARG A 77 8.48 -16.12 -23.91
C ARG A 77 7.45 -15.01 -24.13
N TRP A 78 7.57 -13.93 -23.37
CA TRP A 78 6.78 -12.70 -23.47
C TRP A 78 7.61 -11.60 -24.12
N THR A 79 7.00 -10.83 -25.01
CA THR A 79 7.66 -9.82 -25.83
C THR A 79 7.10 -8.43 -25.52
N PRO A 80 7.81 -7.62 -24.69
CA PRO A 80 7.47 -6.22 -24.50
C PRO A 80 7.47 -5.45 -25.83
N LEU A 81 6.55 -4.50 -25.98
CA LEU A 81 6.52 -3.59 -27.13
C LEU A 81 7.67 -2.58 -27.10
N ASP A 82 8.09 -2.19 -25.90
CA ASP A 82 9.19 -1.26 -25.71
C ASP A 82 10.48 -2.02 -25.38
N THR A 83 11.49 -1.89 -26.23
CA THR A 83 12.78 -2.56 -26.05
C THR A 83 13.72 -1.80 -25.11
N ASP A 84 13.42 -0.54 -24.79
CA ASP A 84 14.21 0.22 -23.82
C ASP A 84 13.79 -0.18 -22.40
N ALA A 85 14.69 -0.86 -21.68
CA ALA A 85 14.45 -1.29 -20.31
C ALA A 85 14.16 -0.12 -19.35
N ASP A 86 14.54 1.10 -19.74
CA ASP A 86 14.33 2.33 -18.98
C ASP A 86 13.11 3.15 -19.41
N ALA A 87 12.30 2.68 -20.36
CA ALA A 87 11.13 3.39 -20.88
C ALA A 87 9.95 3.55 -19.89
N GLY A 88 10.19 3.34 -18.59
CA GLY A 88 9.22 3.56 -17.54
C GLY A 88 8.64 4.98 -17.56
N ARG A 89 7.31 5.08 -17.57
CA ARG A 89 6.57 6.34 -17.53
C ARG A 89 5.73 6.38 -16.27
N ALA A 90 5.93 7.39 -15.43
CA ALA A 90 5.16 7.53 -14.20
C ALA A 90 3.68 7.89 -14.45
N ASP A 91 3.35 8.48 -15.59
CA ASP A 91 1.98 8.70 -16.09
C ASP A 91 1.34 7.47 -16.72
N ASP A 92 2.13 6.44 -17.06
CA ASP A 92 1.65 5.15 -17.55
C ASP A 92 2.45 4.00 -16.91
N PRO A 93 2.31 3.80 -15.59
CA PRO A 93 3.20 2.95 -14.79
C PRO A 93 2.88 1.47 -14.96
N GLY A 94 3.89 0.60 -14.84
CA GLY A 94 3.69 -0.85 -14.86
C GLY A 94 3.71 -1.49 -16.25
N ARG A 95 4.12 -0.76 -17.29
CA ARG A 95 4.34 -1.34 -18.61
C ARG A 95 5.56 -2.28 -18.58
N ALA A 96 5.43 -3.46 -19.18
CA ALA A 96 6.58 -4.30 -19.48
C ALA A 96 7.48 -3.60 -20.50
N ALA A 97 8.80 -3.72 -20.34
CA ALA A 97 9.79 -3.11 -21.20
C ALA A 97 11.10 -3.92 -21.18
N GLY A 98 11.97 -3.69 -22.16
CA GLY A 98 13.26 -4.34 -22.29
C GLY A 98 13.23 -5.61 -23.16
N ALA A 99 14.25 -6.46 -22.97
CA ALA A 99 14.37 -7.70 -23.72
C ALA A 99 13.23 -8.68 -23.41
N PRO A 100 12.82 -9.53 -24.38
CA PRO A 100 11.84 -10.57 -24.10
C PRO A 100 12.32 -11.53 -23.01
N PHE A 101 11.38 -12.00 -22.18
CA PHE A 101 11.65 -12.80 -21.01
C PHE A 101 10.70 -13.99 -20.88
N ASP A 102 11.11 -15.02 -20.16
CA ASP A 102 10.29 -16.21 -19.94
C ASP A 102 9.53 -16.12 -18.61
N ALA A 103 8.22 -16.36 -18.66
CA ALA A 103 7.34 -16.36 -17.49
C ALA A 103 6.09 -17.21 -17.71
N ARG A 104 5.42 -17.60 -16.62
CA ARG A 104 4.12 -18.28 -16.63
C ARG A 104 3.02 -17.27 -16.37
N LEU A 105 1.93 -17.31 -17.14
CA LEU A 105 0.74 -16.52 -16.83
C LEU A 105 0.05 -17.12 -15.59
N VAL A 106 -0.11 -16.29 -14.55
CA VAL A 106 -0.82 -16.65 -13.31
C VAL A 106 -2.27 -16.23 -13.41
N VAL A 107 -2.52 -14.97 -13.79
CA VAL A 107 -3.86 -14.40 -13.95
C VAL A 107 -3.80 -13.14 -14.80
N ALA A 108 -4.87 -12.84 -15.51
CA ALA A 108 -5.12 -11.54 -16.12
C ALA A 108 -6.49 -11.02 -15.71
N PHE A 109 -6.58 -9.73 -15.39
CA PHE A 109 -7.80 -9.13 -14.86
C PHE A 109 -7.88 -7.62 -15.13
N GLY A 110 -9.04 -7.04 -14.82
CA GLY A 110 -9.35 -5.66 -15.20
C GLY A 110 -9.72 -5.56 -16.67
N ARG A 111 -9.69 -4.34 -17.20
CA ARG A 111 -9.96 -4.05 -18.62
C ARG A 111 -9.15 -2.86 -19.08
N ASP A 112 -8.79 -2.84 -20.35
CA ASP A 112 -8.22 -1.64 -20.97
C ASP A 112 -9.37 -0.70 -21.34
N ALA A 113 -9.39 0.46 -20.69
CA ALA A 113 -10.33 1.54 -20.94
C ALA A 113 -9.63 2.88 -20.60
N ASP A 114 -10.33 4.00 -20.72
CA ASP A 114 -9.75 5.32 -20.46
C ASP A 114 -9.03 5.39 -19.09
N PHE A 115 -9.69 4.93 -18.03
CA PHE A 115 -9.23 5.06 -16.64
C PHE A 115 -8.70 3.78 -16.00
N SER A 116 -8.81 2.64 -16.69
CA SER A 116 -8.32 1.34 -16.20
C SER A 116 -7.30 0.73 -17.15
N ARG A 117 -6.45 -0.13 -16.60
CA ARG A 117 -5.54 -0.95 -17.37
C ARG A 117 -5.76 -2.40 -17.01
N ARG A 118 -5.85 -3.27 -18.02
CA ARG A 118 -5.84 -4.70 -17.78
C ARG A 118 -4.47 -5.08 -17.26
N THR A 119 -4.45 -5.78 -16.13
CA THR A 119 -3.23 -6.21 -15.46
C THR A 119 -3.03 -7.71 -15.70
N VAL A 120 -1.79 -8.10 -15.99
CA VAL A 120 -1.35 -9.50 -16.01
C VAL A 120 -0.38 -9.74 -14.89
N VAL A 121 -0.54 -10.83 -14.15
CA VAL A 121 0.43 -11.31 -13.18
C VAL A 121 1.16 -12.49 -13.79
N LEU A 122 2.49 -12.38 -13.84
CA LEU A 122 3.39 -13.36 -14.41
C LEU A 122 4.31 -13.90 -13.31
N GLU A 123 4.49 -15.22 -13.27
CA GLU A 123 5.53 -15.87 -12.49
C GLU A 123 6.78 -16.01 -13.37
N MET A 124 7.79 -15.21 -13.07
CA MET A 124 9.05 -15.14 -13.79
C MET A 124 9.87 -16.43 -13.61
N ALA A 125 10.89 -16.64 -14.43
CA ALA A 125 11.77 -17.81 -14.35
C ALA A 125 12.50 -17.98 -12.99
N ASP A 126 12.66 -16.90 -12.22
CA ASP A 126 13.20 -16.92 -10.85
C ASP A 126 12.15 -17.27 -9.76
N GLY A 127 10.92 -17.59 -10.18
CA GLY A 127 9.79 -17.90 -9.28
C GLY A 127 9.09 -16.67 -8.73
N CYS A 128 9.57 -15.45 -9.05
CA CYS A 128 8.91 -14.24 -8.59
C CYS A 128 7.69 -13.88 -9.39
N ARG A 129 6.65 -13.42 -8.67
CA ARG A 129 5.50 -12.82 -9.31
C ARG A 129 5.72 -11.34 -9.56
N ARG A 130 5.35 -10.90 -10.76
CA ARG A 130 5.39 -9.53 -11.23
C ARG A 130 4.12 -9.21 -12.00
N SER A 131 3.61 -8.00 -11.86
CA SER A 131 2.45 -7.53 -12.59
C SER A 131 2.82 -6.49 -13.64
N PHE A 132 2.19 -6.59 -14.81
CA PHE A 132 2.38 -5.66 -15.92
C PHE A 132 1.04 -5.27 -16.53
N GLN A 133 1.00 -4.14 -17.25
CA GLN A 133 -0.13 -3.80 -18.11
C GLN A 133 -0.18 -4.75 -19.32
N ALA A 134 -1.34 -5.35 -19.61
CA ALA A 134 -1.50 -6.28 -20.73
C ALA A 134 -1.17 -5.62 -22.08
N GLY A 135 -1.62 -4.39 -22.30
CA GLY A 135 -1.35 -3.60 -23.52
C GLY A 135 0.11 -3.17 -23.72
N SER A 136 1.05 -3.67 -22.91
CA SER A 136 2.49 -3.46 -23.10
C SER A 136 3.20 -4.61 -23.81
N PHE A 137 2.49 -5.68 -24.18
CA PHE A 137 3.04 -6.85 -24.88
C PHE A 137 2.67 -6.87 -26.37
N ALA A 138 3.42 -7.65 -27.15
CA ALA A 138 3.16 -7.89 -28.56
C ALA A 138 1.77 -8.54 -28.79
N ALA A 139 1.19 -8.34 -29.97
CA ALA A 139 -0.16 -8.82 -30.31
C ALA A 139 -0.35 -10.34 -30.10
N GLY A 140 0.68 -11.15 -30.38
CA GLY A 140 0.63 -12.60 -30.15
C GLY A 140 0.59 -13.02 -28.68
N ASP A 141 1.10 -12.17 -27.78
CA ASP A 141 1.01 -12.38 -26.33
C ASP A 141 -0.32 -11.89 -25.77
N ILE A 142 -0.86 -10.79 -26.31
CA ILE A 142 -2.22 -10.33 -25.98
C ILE A 142 -3.25 -11.39 -26.38
N ALA A 143 -3.13 -11.98 -27.57
CA ALA A 143 -4.02 -13.06 -28.01
C ALA A 143 -3.97 -14.29 -27.09
N GLU A 144 -2.81 -14.64 -26.54
CA GLU A 144 -2.68 -15.69 -25.53
C GLU A 144 -3.39 -15.30 -24.22
N ILE A 145 -3.16 -14.07 -23.74
CA ILE A 145 -3.83 -13.53 -22.54
C ILE A 145 -5.35 -13.59 -22.71
N ASP A 146 -5.87 -13.22 -23.88
CA ASP A 146 -7.29 -13.30 -24.22
C ASP A 146 -7.84 -14.73 -24.22
N ALA A 147 -7.13 -15.65 -24.89
CA ALA A 147 -7.51 -17.06 -24.92
C ALA A 147 -7.57 -17.65 -23.50
N ARG A 148 -6.56 -17.38 -22.67
CA ARG A 148 -6.53 -17.85 -21.28
C ARG A 148 -7.60 -17.22 -20.42
N THR A 149 -7.86 -15.92 -20.55
CA THR A 149 -8.99 -15.29 -19.82
C THR A 149 -10.33 -15.90 -20.21
N ALA A 150 -10.53 -16.26 -21.48
CA ALA A 150 -11.77 -16.91 -21.93
C ALA A 150 -11.96 -18.32 -21.35
N GLU A 151 -10.87 -19.04 -21.03
CA GLU A 151 -10.90 -20.33 -20.33
C GLU A 151 -11.31 -20.21 -18.85
N HIS A 152 -11.20 -19.01 -18.27
CA HIS A 152 -11.45 -18.74 -16.85
C HIS A 152 -12.49 -17.64 -16.64
N PRO A 153 -13.76 -17.83 -17.09
CA PRO A 153 -14.80 -16.86 -16.87
C PRO A 153 -15.09 -16.69 -15.37
N LEU A 154 -15.26 -15.45 -14.93
CA LEU A 154 -15.67 -15.16 -13.57
C LEU A 154 -17.09 -15.70 -13.34
N ALA A 155 -17.26 -16.55 -12.32
CA ALA A 155 -18.55 -17.19 -12.06
C ALA A 155 -19.60 -16.14 -11.70
N ALA A 156 -20.73 -16.18 -12.40
CA ALA A 156 -21.87 -15.29 -12.16
C ALA A 156 -22.55 -15.61 -10.80
N ASP A 157 -23.12 -14.58 -10.17
CA ASP A 157 -24.07 -14.79 -9.08
C ASP A 157 -25.49 -14.92 -9.67
N THR A 158 -26.14 -16.06 -9.41
CA THR A 158 -27.48 -16.37 -9.91
C THR A 158 -28.59 -16.03 -8.92
N ARG A 159 -28.26 -15.59 -7.70
CA ARG A 159 -29.26 -15.27 -6.67
C ARG A 159 -29.98 -13.97 -7.02
N SER A 160 -31.27 -13.88 -6.73
CA SER A 160 -32.00 -12.62 -6.91
C SER A 160 -31.66 -11.63 -5.80
N HIS A 161 -31.27 -10.40 -6.17
CA HIS A 161 -30.99 -9.31 -5.23
C HIS A 161 -32.14 -8.32 -5.23
N ALA A 162 -32.71 -8.04 -4.06
CA ALA A 162 -33.80 -7.10 -3.91
C ALA A 162 -33.34 -5.64 -4.09
N ILE A 163 -34.23 -4.78 -4.57
CA ILE A 163 -34.00 -3.33 -4.59
C ILE A 163 -34.05 -2.82 -3.15
N ASP A 164 -33.04 -2.06 -2.73
CA ASP A 164 -32.99 -1.41 -1.43
C ASP A 164 -33.41 0.06 -1.53
N TYR A 165 -34.70 0.33 -1.31
CA TYR A 165 -35.20 1.69 -1.15
C TYR A 165 -34.80 2.23 0.23
N GLN A 166 -33.65 2.89 0.30
CA GLN A 166 -33.14 3.44 1.54
C GLN A 166 -34.03 4.59 2.05
N PHE A 167 -34.53 4.44 3.28
CA PHE A 167 -35.38 5.44 3.92
C PHE A 167 -34.71 6.83 3.95
N GLY A 168 -35.47 7.87 3.57
CA GLY A 168 -34.97 9.24 3.48
C GLY A 168 -34.06 9.53 2.27
N ARG A 169 -33.87 8.56 1.38
CA ARG A 169 -33.12 8.68 0.12
C ARG A 169 -34.03 8.26 -1.04
N ALA A 170 -33.75 7.14 -1.71
CA ALA A 170 -34.57 6.64 -2.81
C ALA A 170 -35.91 6.07 -2.33
N SER A 171 -37.01 6.47 -2.99
CA SER A 171 -38.35 5.95 -2.74
C SER A 171 -39.04 5.51 -4.03
N ALA A 172 -39.91 4.50 -3.94
CA ALA A 172 -40.74 4.08 -5.08
C ALA A 172 -41.70 5.20 -5.54
N ALA A 173 -42.10 6.09 -4.62
CA ALA A 173 -42.93 7.24 -4.94
C ALA A 173 -42.20 8.25 -5.83
N ASP A 174 -40.92 8.52 -5.59
CA ASP A 174 -40.11 9.42 -6.43
C ASP A 174 -39.86 8.85 -7.82
N VAL A 175 -39.69 7.53 -7.93
CA VAL A 175 -39.61 6.83 -9.23
C VAL A 175 -40.93 6.96 -9.99
N THR A 176 -42.05 6.66 -9.32
CA THR A 176 -43.39 6.75 -9.92
C THR A 176 -43.72 8.18 -10.36
N ALA A 177 -43.29 9.17 -9.59
CA ALA A 177 -43.46 10.59 -9.91
C ALA A 177 -42.51 11.12 -10.99
N GLY A 178 -41.59 10.30 -11.53
CA GLY A 178 -40.62 10.71 -12.54
C GLY A 178 -39.56 11.69 -12.03
N ARG A 179 -39.40 11.84 -10.72
CA ARG A 179 -38.34 12.66 -10.09
C ARG A 179 -37.02 11.92 -9.98
N LEU A 180 -37.07 10.59 -10.00
CA LEU A 180 -35.93 9.71 -9.87
C LEU A 180 -35.97 8.63 -10.96
N GLY A 181 -34.87 8.48 -11.69
CA GLY A 181 -34.61 7.34 -12.55
C GLY A 181 -33.75 6.30 -11.84
N VAL A 182 -33.82 5.07 -12.31
CA VAL A 182 -32.99 3.98 -11.81
C VAL A 182 -32.59 3.03 -12.93
N TYR A 183 -31.31 2.66 -12.95
CA TYR A 183 -30.77 1.61 -13.78
C TYR A 183 -30.33 0.45 -12.88
N HIS A 184 -30.82 -0.76 -13.16
CA HIS A 184 -30.54 -1.93 -12.34
C HIS A 184 -29.56 -2.86 -13.04
N THR A 185 -28.64 -3.39 -12.25
CA THR A 185 -27.82 -4.55 -12.61
C THR A 185 -28.13 -5.71 -11.66
N GLN A 186 -27.30 -6.76 -11.69
CA GLN A 186 -27.44 -7.90 -10.79
C GLN A 186 -27.23 -7.46 -9.33
N HIS A 187 -26.15 -6.72 -9.04
CA HIS A 187 -25.75 -6.34 -7.69
C HIS A 187 -25.94 -4.85 -7.36
N PHE A 188 -26.29 -3.99 -8.32
CA PHE A 188 -26.39 -2.54 -8.10
C PHE A 188 -27.73 -1.95 -8.53
N SER A 189 -28.16 -0.93 -7.79
CA SER A 189 -29.19 0.03 -8.23
C SER A 189 -28.53 1.39 -8.40
N ILE A 190 -28.50 1.88 -9.63
CA ILE A 190 -27.89 3.15 -10.02
C ILE A 190 -29.01 4.19 -10.13
N TRP A 191 -29.11 5.05 -9.12
CA TRP A 191 -30.13 6.08 -8.97
C TRP A 191 -29.65 7.41 -9.50
N TYR A 192 -30.52 8.15 -10.17
CA TYR A 192 -30.22 9.49 -10.69
C TYR A 192 -31.47 10.36 -10.71
N GLY A 193 -31.34 11.63 -10.38
CA GLY A 193 -32.40 12.62 -10.55
C GLY A 193 -32.67 12.91 -12.03
N THR A 194 -33.77 13.62 -12.30
CA THR A 194 -34.24 13.91 -13.66
C THR A 194 -34.05 15.36 -14.09
N ASP A 195 -33.37 16.20 -13.29
CA ASP A 195 -33.02 17.57 -13.67
C ASP A 195 -31.84 17.58 -14.66
N ARG A 196 -32.16 17.63 -15.95
CA ARG A 196 -31.20 17.64 -17.07
C ARG A 196 -30.28 18.85 -17.09
N THR A 197 -30.52 19.88 -16.26
CA THR A 197 -29.64 21.04 -16.13
C THR A 197 -28.51 20.84 -15.13
N GLY A 198 -28.55 19.74 -14.35
CA GLY A 198 -27.53 19.41 -13.36
C GLY A 198 -26.15 19.10 -13.97
N PHE A 199 -25.11 19.32 -13.17
CA PHE A 199 -23.70 19.14 -13.53
C PHE A 199 -23.42 17.82 -14.27
N SER A 200 -23.97 16.69 -13.80
CA SER A 200 -23.64 15.39 -14.38
C SER A 200 -24.21 15.23 -15.80
N TYR A 201 -25.41 15.74 -16.06
CA TYR A 201 -25.98 15.71 -17.41
C TYR A 201 -25.20 16.63 -18.35
N THR A 202 -24.84 17.84 -17.91
CA THR A 202 -24.09 18.80 -18.73
C THR A 202 -22.66 18.33 -19.01
N HIS A 203 -22.00 17.72 -18.03
CA HIS A 203 -20.69 17.09 -18.22
C HIS A 203 -20.74 15.98 -19.28
N GLN A 204 -21.71 15.06 -19.22
CA GLN A 204 -21.81 13.99 -20.22
C GLN A 204 -22.18 14.50 -21.61
N ALA A 205 -23.11 15.45 -21.70
CA ALA A 205 -23.44 16.10 -22.96
C ALA A 205 -22.22 16.81 -23.57
N GLY A 206 -21.39 17.46 -22.74
CA GLY A 206 -20.13 18.09 -23.17
C GLY A 206 -19.09 17.12 -23.73
N ARG A 207 -19.16 15.83 -23.35
CA ARG A 207 -18.33 14.75 -23.90
C ARG A 207 -18.92 14.12 -25.17
N GLY A 208 -20.12 14.52 -25.58
CA GLY A 208 -20.85 13.87 -26.67
C GLY A 208 -21.32 12.44 -26.35
N ALA A 209 -21.37 12.07 -25.06
CA ALA A 209 -21.78 10.75 -24.62
C ALA A 209 -23.28 10.72 -24.28
N SER A 210 -23.98 9.67 -24.68
CA SER A 210 -25.37 9.45 -24.26
C SER A 210 -25.44 9.13 -22.77
N TRP A 211 -26.47 9.65 -22.09
CA TRP A 211 -26.73 9.32 -20.69
C TRP A 211 -26.98 7.81 -20.50
N ASP A 212 -27.73 7.19 -21.41
CA ASP A 212 -28.09 5.78 -21.32
C ASP A 212 -26.88 4.88 -21.57
N ASP A 213 -25.98 5.29 -22.46
CA ASP A 213 -24.72 4.58 -22.70
C ASP A 213 -23.82 4.65 -21.45
N MET A 214 -23.73 5.82 -20.83
CA MET A 214 -22.98 6.00 -19.59
C MET A 214 -23.54 5.13 -18.44
N LEU A 215 -24.87 5.07 -18.28
CA LEU A 215 -25.51 4.19 -17.29
C LEU A 215 -25.19 2.72 -17.54
N ARG A 216 -25.28 2.28 -18.80
CA ARG A 216 -24.96 0.90 -19.21
C ARG A 216 -23.50 0.55 -18.94
N ASP A 217 -22.58 1.42 -19.34
CA ASP A 217 -21.14 1.19 -19.19
C ASP A 217 -20.71 1.24 -17.71
N THR A 218 -21.32 2.13 -16.93
CA THR A 218 -21.14 2.19 -15.47
C THR A 218 -21.64 0.90 -14.82
N GLY A 219 -22.85 0.45 -15.18
CA GLY A 219 -23.41 -0.78 -14.64
C GLY A 219 -22.58 -2.01 -14.99
N ALA A 220 -22.16 -2.15 -16.25
CA ALA A 220 -21.28 -3.23 -16.67
C ALA A 220 -19.93 -3.21 -15.93
N TRP A 221 -19.37 -2.02 -15.70
CA TRP A 221 -18.14 -1.89 -14.91
C TRP A 221 -18.34 -2.26 -13.43
N ALA A 222 -19.41 -1.77 -12.80
CA ALA A 222 -19.72 -2.09 -11.40
C ALA A 222 -19.87 -3.59 -11.18
N GLU A 223 -20.53 -4.31 -12.11
CA GLU A 223 -20.63 -5.77 -12.09
C GLU A 223 -19.26 -6.46 -12.22
N GLN A 224 -18.41 -5.95 -13.10
CA GLN A 224 -17.04 -6.47 -13.23
C GLN A 224 -16.24 -6.24 -11.94
N VAL A 225 -16.32 -5.06 -11.34
CA VAL A 225 -15.65 -4.72 -10.07
C VAL A 225 -16.13 -5.62 -8.92
N TRP A 226 -17.42 -5.92 -8.87
CA TRP A 226 -17.99 -6.88 -7.91
C TRP A 226 -17.35 -8.26 -8.08
N LEU A 227 -17.33 -8.79 -9.30
CA LEU A 227 -16.77 -10.12 -9.59
C LEU A 227 -15.26 -10.18 -9.36
N LEU A 228 -14.52 -9.12 -9.69
CA LEU A 228 -13.09 -9.02 -9.43
C LEU A 228 -12.80 -9.05 -7.92
N ASN A 229 -13.54 -8.26 -7.13
CA ASN A 229 -13.42 -8.32 -5.68
C ASN A 229 -13.74 -9.70 -5.12
N ARG A 230 -14.81 -10.35 -5.61
CA ARG A 230 -15.18 -11.72 -5.20
C ARG A 230 -14.09 -12.74 -5.45
N HIS A 231 -13.61 -12.81 -6.69
CA HIS A 231 -12.86 -13.96 -7.18
C HIS A 231 -11.34 -13.76 -7.11
N LEU A 232 -10.86 -12.50 -7.15
CA LEU A 232 -9.43 -12.22 -7.07
C LEU A 232 -8.98 -11.82 -5.68
N LEU A 233 -9.81 -11.08 -4.95
CA LEU A 233 -9.45 -10.59 -3.62
C LEU A 233 -10.14 -11.36 -2.50
N ASP A 234 -11.04 -12.30 -2.80
CA ASP A 234 -11.86 -13.04 -1.83
C ASP A 234 -12.61 -12.09 -0.87
N ALA A 235 -13.18 -11.02 -1.43
CA ALA A 235 -13.81 -9.98 -0.64
C ALA A 235 -15.13 -10.43 0.01
N PRO A 236 -15.40 -10.02 1.26
CA PRO A 236 -16.67 -10.26 1.94
C PRO A 236 -17.73 -9.29 1.38
N LEU A 237 -18.26 -9.61 0.20
CA LEU A 237 -19.13 -8.71 -0.53
C LEU A 237 -20.43 -8.38 0.23
N PRO A 238 -20.93 -7.13 0.16
CA PRO A 238 -22.14 -6.70 0.84
C PRO A 238 -23.31 -7.63 0.58
N TYR A 239 -24.04 -8.02 1.63
CA TYR A 239 -25.24 -8.87 1.54
C TYR A 239 -25.02 -10.26 0.93
N LEU A 240 -23.79 -10.66 0.58
CA LEU A 240 -23.56 -11.94 -0.10
C LEU A 240 -23.96 -13.13 0.79
N ALA A 241 -23.79 -13.01 2.11
CA ALA A 241 -24.17 -14.04 3.07
C ALA A 241 -25.64 -13.94 3.56
N ASP A 242 -26.39 -12.91 3.15
CA ASP A 242 -27.74 -12.68 3.64
C ASP A 242 -28.73 -13.65 3.00
N ALA A 243 -29.74 -14.07 3.76
CA ALA A 243 -30.82 -14.93 3.27
C ALA A 243 -31.65 -14.25 2.15
N ALA A 244 -31.75 -12.92 2.20
CA ALA A 244 -32.42 -12.09 1.21
C ALA A 244 -31.47 -10.96 0.79
N PRO A 245 -30.54 -11.22 -0.14
CA PRO A 245 -29.52 -10.26 -0.49
C PRO A 245 -30.12 -9.06 -1.22
N LYS A 246 -29.47 -7.90 -1.10
CA LYS A 246 -29.92 -6.64 -1.67
C LYS A 246 -28.90 -6.06 -2.64
N ARG A 247 -29.37 -5.23 -3.56
CA ARG A 247 -28.50 -4.44 -4.43
C ARG A 247 -27.83 -3.32 -3.63
N VAL A 248 -26.57 -3.07 -3.93
CA VAL A 248 -25.84 -1.90 -3.45
C VAL A 248 -26.31 -0.66 -4.22
N ASN A 249 -26.51 0.44 -3.51
CA ASN A 249 -26.95 1.69 -4.12
C ASN A 249 -25.77 2.53 -4.60
N LEU A 250 -25.87 3.02 -5.83
CA LEU A 250 -25.01 4.07 -6.39
C LEU A 250 -25.90 5.26 -6.76
N TYR A 251 -25.63 6.43 -6.21
CA TYR A 251 -26.36 7.66 -6.48
C TYR A 251 -25.51 8.58 -7.36
N ILE A 252 -26.02 8.94 -8.54
CA ILE A 252 -25.36 9.88 -9.44
C ILE A 252 -25.73 11.31 -9.01
N CYS A 253 -24.79 12.03 -8.40
CA CYS A 253 -24.99 13.41 -7.98
C CYS A 253 -25.04 14.37 -9.17
N GLY A 254 -25.45 15.61 -8.94
CA GLY A 254 -25.53 16.64 -9.97
C GLY A 254 -26.62 16.31 -11.00
N THR A 255 -27.66 15.60 -10.59
CA THR A 255 -28.77 15.15 -11.45
C THR A 255 -30.13 15.61 -10.93
N GLY A 256 -30.18 16.32 -9.79
CA GLY A 256 -31.42 16.76 -9.17
C GLY A 256 -32.04 15.72 -8.23
N LEU A 257 -31.22 14.95 -7.51
CA LEU A 257 -31.71 14.01 -6.48
C LEU A 257 -32.65 14.71 -5.47
N PRO A 258 -33.91 14.24 -5.31
CA PRO A 258 -34.96 15.03 -4.66
C PRO A 258 -34.81 15.22 -3.14
N TRP A 259 -33.98 14.41 -2.48
CA TRP A 259 -33.72 14.50 -1.04
C TRP A 259 -32.48 15.32 -0.68
N VAL A 260 -31.69 15.76 -1.67
CA VAL A 260 -30.48 16.53 -1.42
C VAL A 260 -30.83 18.01 -1.28
N SER A 261 -30.52 18.58 -0.12
CA SER A 261 -30.73 20.01 0.16
C SER A 261 -30.01 20.88 -0.88
N GLY A 262 -30.70 21.88 -1.42
CA GLY A 262 -30.17 22.73 -2.49
C GLY A 262 -30.34 22.16 -3.90
N GLY A 263 -31.00 21.00 -4.06
CA GLY A 263 -31.48 20.49 -5.34
C GLY A 263 -30.46 19.73 -6.19
N ASP A 264 -29.31 19.30 -5.62
CA ASP A 264 -28.32 18.42 -6.27
C ASP A 264 -27.96 18.81 -7.72
N ARG A 265 -27.56 20.07 -7.92
CA ARG A 265 -27.16 20.57 -9.25
C ARG A 265 -25.66 20.61 -9.47
N GLY A 266 -24.86 20.52 -8.40
CA GLY A 266 -23.41 20.65 -8.45
C GLY A 266 -22.67 19.31 -8.58
N ASP A 267 -21.36 19.42 -8.77
CA ASP A 267 -20.44 18.30 -8.58
C ASP A 267 -20.34 17.96 -7.09
N CYS A 268 -20.52 16.68 -6.74
CA CYS A 268 -20.38 16.18 -5.37
C CYS A 268 -19.05 15.45 -5.13
N GLY A 269 -18.23 15.27 -6.17
CA GLY A 269 -17.06 14.40 -6.10
C GLY A 269 -17.43 12.92 -6.17
N ALA A 270 -16.66 12.11 -5.46
CA ALA A 270 -16.94 10.72 -5.17
C ALA A 270 -16.82 10.49 -3.66
N SER A 271 -17.73 9.72 -3.09
CA SER A 271 -17.70 9.30 -1.68
C SER A 271 -18.56 8.07 -1.49
N ALA A 272 -18.23 7.26 -0.48
CA ALA A 272 -18.99 6.06 -0.18
C ALA A 272 -18.99 5.68 1.30
N SER A 273 -20.05 4.98 1.68
CA SER A 273 -20.19 4.28 2.95
C SER A 273 -21.16 3.11 2.78
N ASP A 274 -22.43 3.23 3.21
CA ASP A 274 -23.47 2.22 2.96
C ASP A 274 -24.04 2.27 1.53
N ALA A 275 -23.64 3.27 0.77
CA ALA A 275 -23.90 3.43 -0.66
C ALA A 275 -22.74 4.23 -1.27
N MET A 276 -22.73 4.40 -2.59
CA MET A 276 -21.80 5.28 -3.30
C MET A 276 -22.54 6.53 -3.77
N TRP A 277 -21.89 7.69 -3.69
CA TRP A 277 -22.34 8.97 -4.26
C TRP A 277 -21.26 9.49 -5.17
N MET A 278 -21.57 9.60 -6.46
CA MET A 278 -20.57 9.90 -7.47
C MET A 278 -21.13 10.84 -8.52
N SER A 279 -20.40 11.91 -8.82
CA SER A 279 -20.66 12.71 -10.00
C SER A 279 -20.16 12.01 -11.26
N SER A 280 -20.73 12.35 -12.41
CA SER A 280 -20.52 11.63 -13.66
C SER A 280 -19.06 11.64 -14.18
N THR A 281 -18.23 12.57 -13.70
CA THR A 281 -16.77 12.61 -13.93
C THR A 281 -16.08 11.32 -13.46
N TYR A 282 -16.61 10.66 -12.44
CA TYR A 282 -16.05 9.46 -11.81
C TYR A 282 -16.74 8.16 -12.25
N LEU A 283 -17.68 8.22 -13.19
CA LEU A 283 -18.44 7.06 -13.70
C LEU A 283 -18.08 6.72 -15.15
N GLN A 284 -16.89 7.13 -15.57
CA GLN A 284 -16.40 6.87 -16.93
C GLN A 284 -15.97 5.41 -17.10
N PRO A 285 -15.85 4.92 -18.35
CA PRO A 285 -15.40 3.56 -18.61
C PRO A 285 -14.06 3.24 -17.92
N GLY A 286 -14.09 2.23 -17.04
CA GLY A 286 -12.90 1.77 -16.33
C GLY A 286 -12.54 2.62 -15.11
N SER A 287 -13.48 3.40 -14.58
CA SER A 287 -13.24 4.24 -13.41
C SER A 287 -12.62 3.46 -12.25
N THR A 288 -11.36 3.79 -11.93
CA THR A 288 -10.65 3.31 -10.74
C THR A 288 -11.21 3.94 -9.46
N THR A 289 -11.83 5.11 -9.55
CA THR A 289 -12.60 5.71 -8.45
C THR A 289 -13.81 4.87 -8.10
N LEU A 290 -14.52 4.26 -9.07
CA LEU A 290 -15.63 3.36 -8.75
C LEU A 290 -15.16 2.14 -7.94
N ILE A 291 -13.98 1.58 -8.27
CA ILE A 291 -13.37 0.50 -7.48
C ILE A 291 -13.08 0.97 -6.06
N HIS A 292 -12.45 2.15 -5.94
CA HIS A 292 -12.13 2.77 -4.66
C HIS A 292 -13.40 2.94 -3.80
N GLU A 293 -14.43 3.60 -4.32
CA GLU A 293 -15.68 3.83 -3.59
C GLU A 293 -16.37 2.53 -3.22
N PHE A 294 -16.35 1.52 -4.09
CA PHE A 294 -16.93 0.22 -3.78
C PHE A 294 -16.17 -0.50 -2.64
N SER A 295 -14.87 -0.27 -2.49
CA SER A 295 -14.11 -0.79 -1.35
C SER A 295 -14.53 -0.17 -0.02
N HIS A 296 -14.93 1.11 0.00
CA HIS A 296 -15.56 1.71 1.20
C HIS A 296 -16.89 1.07 1.53
N VAL A 297 -17.67 0.67 0.52
CA VAL A 297 -18.89 -0.11 0.71
C VAL A 297 -18.56 -1.43 1.41
N ILE A 298 -17.65 -2.25 0.87
CA ILE A 298 -17.23 -3.51 1.49
C ILE A 298 -16.78 -3.28 2.96
N SER A 299 -15.94 -2.27 3.19
CA SER A 299 -15.44 -1.92 4.53
C SER A 299 -16.56 -1.49 5.49
N THR A 300 -17.56 -0.77 5.00
CA THR A 300 -18.73 -0.37 5.79
C THR A 300 -19.57 -1.58 6.19
N TYR A 301 -19.84 -2.51 5.27
CA TYR A 301 -20.72 -3.67 5.52
C TYR A 301 -20.11 -4.71 6.45
N THR A 302 -18.79 -4.89 6.41
CA THR A 302 -18.10 -5.75 7.38
C THR A 302 -18.19 -5.21 8.80
N GLY A 303 -18.44 -3.90 8.97
CA GLY A 303 -18.50 -3.23 10.26
C GLY A 303 -17.14 -2.89 10.86
N GLY A 304 -16.06 -3.02 10.07
CA GLY A 304 -14.70 -2.86 10.53
C GLY A 304 -14.38 -1.42 10.98
N PHE A 305 -13.76 -1.32 12.16
CA PHE A 305 -13.17 -0.09 12.72
C PHE A 305 -14.13 1.09 12.96
N ARG A 306 -15.46 0.84 12.98
CA ARG A 306 -16.46 1.87 13.30
C ARG A 306 -16.17 2.58 14.62
N ASP A 307 -16.40 3.90 14.61
CA ASP A 307 -16.25 4.85 15.72
C ASP A 307 -14.83 4.95 16.31
N ARG A 308 -13.79 4.69 15.49
CA ARG A 308 -12.38 4.98 15.83
C ARG A 308 -11.91 6.26 15.13
N PRO A 309 -11.25 7.21 15.82
CA PRO A 309 -10.73 8.44 15.18
C PRO A 309 -9.67 8.19 14.09
N SER A 310 -8.99 7.04 14.15
CA SER A 310 -7.95 6.57 13.22
C SER A 310 -8.51 5.87 11.98
N VAL A 311 -9.83 5.68 11.87
CA VAL A 311 -10.41 4.79 10.85
C VAL A 311 -10.42 5.38 9.45
N GLY A 312 -10.68 6.70 9.34
CA GLY A 312 -10.79 7.36 8.04
C GLY A 312 -9.56 7.12 7.15
N PRO A 313 -8.33 7.40 7.62
CA PRO A 313 -7.13 7.16 6.83
C PRO A 313 -6.92 5.70 6.44
N ALA A 314 -7.28 4.77 7.33
CA ALA A 314 -7.24 3.34 7.05
C ALA A 314 -8.23 2.94 5.95
N TRP A 315 -9.45 3.49 5.96
CA TRP A 315 -10.45 3.27 4.91
C TRP A 315 -9.94 3.72 3.54
N GLU A 316 -9.37 4.92 3.47
CA GLU A 316 -8.84 5.50 2.22
C GLU A 316 -7.64 4.68 1.69
N SER A 317 -6.74 4.28 2.58
CA SER A 317 -5.57 3.44 2.23
C SER A 317 -6.00 2.10 1.63
N TYR A 318 -7.06 1.52 2.18
CA TYR A 318 -7.56 0.21 1.73
C TYR A 318 -8.35 0.33 0.43
N ALA A 319 -9.12 1.40 0.28
CA ALA A 319 -9.84 1.70 -0.95
C ALA A 319 -8.88 1.95 -2.12
N GLU A 320 -7.79 2.70 -1.91
CA GLU A 320 -6.75 2.87 -2.92
C GLU A 320 -6.01 1.58 -3.24
N TRP A 321 -5.67 0.79 -2.21
CA TRP A 321 -5.09 -0.53 -2.45
C TRP A 321 -6.01 -1.42 -3.28
N ASN A 322 -7.33 -1.41 -3.01
CA ASN A 322 -8.29 -2.23 -3.74
C ASN A 322 -8.35 -1.80 -5.20
N SER A 323 -8.42 -0.49 -5.41
CA SER A 323 -8.38 0.13 -6.73
C SER A 323 -7.14 -0.31 -7.51
N VAL A 324 -5.95 -0.05 -6.98
CA VAL A 324 -4.69 -0.34 -7.67
C VAL A 324 -4.46 -1.85 -7.87
N SER A 325 -4.94 -2.68 -6.95
CA SER A 325 -4.81 -4.15 -7.03
C SER A 325 -5.70 -4.78 -8.10
N LEU A 326 -6.84 -4.16 -8.42
CA LEU A 326 -7.77 -4.64 -9.46
C LEU A 326 -7.60 -3.93 -10.80
N SER A 327 -7.06 -2.73 -10.79
CA SER A 327 -6.67 -1.99 -11.98
C SER A 327 -5.63 -0.95 -11.59
N LEU A 328 -4.43 -1.03 -12.19
CA LEU A 328 -3.42 0.01 -12.04
C LEU A 328 -4.05 1.39 -12.31
N ASN A 329 -4.00 2.27 -11.31
CA ASN A 329 -4.44 3.65 -11.42
C ASN A 329 -3.25 4.53 -11.81
N GLY A 330 -3.43 5.55 -12.63
CA GLY A 330 -2.37 6.49 -13.00
C GLY A 330 -2.04 7.51 -11.91
N GLY A 331 -2.33 7.22 -10.64
CA GLY A 331 -2.31 8.21 -9.57
C GLY A 331 -0.90 8.66 -9.16
N ASP A 332 -0.60 9.96 -9.30
CA ASP A 332 0.67 10.58 -8.91
C ASP A 332 0.96 10.53 -7.39
N GLN A 333 -0.04 10.18 -6.58
CA GLN A 333 0.02 10.23 -5.12
C GLN A 333 1.14 9.34 -4.55
N VAL A 334 1.41 8.19 -5.19
CA VAL A 334 2.47 7.24 -4.80
C VAL A 334 3.85 7.88 -4.85
N SER A 335 4.11 8.74 -5.84
CA SER A 335 5.36 9.50 -5.91
C SER A 335 5.56 10.35 -4.65
N GLY A 336 4.47 10.95 -4.14
CA GLY A 336 4.48 11.73 -2.89
C GLY A 336 4.78 10.88 -1.64
N TYR A 337 4.34 9.61 -1.60
CA TYR A 337 4.72 8.67 -0.55
C TYR A 337 6.20 8.25 -0.66
N LEU A 338 6.66 7.93 -1.88
CA LEU A 338 8.04 7.56 -2.14
C LEU A 338 9.04 8.70 -1.87
N ALA A 339 8.59 9.95 -1.92
CA ALA A 339 9.34 11.14 -1.51
C ALA A 339 9.43 11.32 0.01
N GLN A 340 8.57 10.65 0.79
CA GLN A 340 8.38 10.89 2.23
C GLN A 340 8.31 9.58 3.02
N LEU A 341 9.13 8.60 2.65
CA LEU A 341 9.13 7.25 3.26
C LEU A 341 9.36 7.27 4.78
N GLU A 342 10.02 8.30 5.32
CA GLU A 342 10.25 8.50 6.76
C GLU A 342 8.96 8.60 7.58
N LYS A 343 7.85 8.99 6.94
CA LYS A 343 6.53 9.14 7.58
C LYS A 343 5.84 7.80 7.86
N GLY A 344 6.18 6.77 7.08
CA GLY A 344 5.56 5.45 7.18
C GLY A 344 4.08 5.43 6.75
N PRO A 345 3.46 4.25 6.76
CA PRO A 345 2.10 4.06 6.27
C PRO A 345 1.00 4.53 7.23
N THR A 346 1.32 4.84 8.49
CA THR A 346 0.30 5.19 9.50
C THR A 346 -0.08 6.66 9.50
N LEU A 347 0.61 7.49 8.72
CA LEU A 347 0.32 8.91 8.61
C LEU A 347 -0.75 9.18 7.54
N SER A 348 -1.75 9.96 7.93
CA SER A 348 -2.99 10.14 7.17
C SER A 348 -2.89 11.09 5.99
N ASP A 349 -1.84 11.90 5.91
CA ASP A 349 -1.53 12.69 4.71
C ASP A 349 -1.09 11.82 3.52
N LEU A 350 -0.64 10.59 3.78
CA LEU A 350 -0.19 9.64 2.76
C LEU A 350 -1.22 8.54 2.45
N ARG A 351 -2.44 8.66 2.97
CA ARG A 351 -3.49 7.63 2.89
C ARG A 351 -3.85 7.19 1.46
N TYR A 352 -3.68 8.04 0.46
CA TYR A 352 -3.95 7.64 -0.93
C TYR A 352 -2.77 6.93 -1.63
N ALA A 353 -1.62 6.92 -0.98
CA ALA A 353 -0.34 6.60 -1.60
C ALA A 353 0.44 5.50 -0.88
N ASN A 354 0.06 5.21 0.36
CA ASN A 354 0.71 4.24 1.23
C ASN A 354 0.32 2.79 0.90
N TRP A 355 -0.44 2.49 -0.15
CA TRP A 355 -0.81 1.10 -0.49
C TRP A 355 0.35 0.09 -0.67
N PRO A 356 1.64 0.44 -0.91
CA PRO A 356 2.68 -0.57 -1.12
C PRO A 356 2.86 -1.56 0.03
N TRP A 357 2.64 -1.17 1.29
CA TRP A 357 2.73 -2.13 2.41
C TRP A 357 1.54 -3.10 2.43
N LEU A 358 0.38 -2.68 1.90
CA LEU A 358 -0.79 -3.53 1.74
C LEU A 358 -0.57 -4.56 0.61
N VAL A 359 0.14 -4.17 -0.45
CA VAL A 359 0.63 -5.12 -1.47
C VAL A 359 1.56 -6.15 -0.83
N ALA A 360 2.47 -5.73 0.04
CA ALA A 360 3.35 -6.65 0.76
C ALA A 360 2.60 -7.63 1.66
N LEU A 361 1.51 -7.20 2.32
CA LEU A 361 0.66 -8.11 3.10
C LEU A 361 -0.10 -9.08 2.20
N HIS A 362 -0.62 -8.62 1.07
CA HIS A 362 -1.47 -9.42 0.19
C HIS A 362 -0.69 -10.45 -0.66
N GLU A 363 0.55 -10.13 -1.06
CA GLU A 363 1.30 -11.02 -1.95
C GLU A 363 1.91 -12.24 -1.24
N ALA A 364 2.07 -12.18 0.09
CA ALA A 364 2.59 -13.29 0.89
C ALA A 364 1.47 -14.20 1.42
N ASP A 365 1.59 -15.52 1.22
CA ASP A 365 0.53 -16.48 1.58
C ASP A 365 0.17 -16.46 3.06
N ALA A 366 1.17 -16.29 3.94
CA ALA A 366 0.96 -16.26 5.38
C ALA A 366 0.08 -15.07 5.83
N THR A 367 0.22 -13.92 5.16
CA THR A 367 -0.47 -12.68 5.55
C THR A 367 -1.67 -12.35 4.66
N ARG A 368 -1.79 -12.93 3.46
CA ARG A 368 -2.91 -12.68 2.54
C ARG A 368 -4.28 -12.80 3.21
N PRO A 369 -4.58 -13.84 4.02
CA PRO A 369 -5.89 -13.96 4.66
C PRO A 369 -6.21 -12.82 5.65
N LEU A 370 -5.19 -12.12 6.18
CA LEU A 370 -5.40 -11.01 7.11
C LEU A 370 -6.13 -9.84 6.47
N TRP A 371 -5.95 -9.67 5.15
CA TRP A 371 -6.44 -8.50 4.42
C TRP A 371 -7.93 -8.21 4.67
N TRP A 372 -8.82 -9.20 4.47
CA TRP A 372 -10.24 -9.03 4.77
C TRP A 372 -10.61 -9.39 6.21
N ARG A 373 -9.86 -10.31 6.84
CA ARG A 373 -10.14 -10.74 8.21
C ARG A 373 -10.04 -9.61 9.22
N ILE A 374 -9.16 -8.63 9.02
CA ILE A 374 -9.10 -7.49 9.93
C ILE A 374 -10.39 -6.67 9.92
N TRP A 375 -11.17 -6.71 8.83
CA TRP A 375 -12.44 -6.01 8.72
C TRP A 375 -13.58 -6.78 9.36
N THR A 376 -13.59 -8.11 9.21
CA THR A 376 -14.66 -8.97 9.71
C THR A 376 -14.45 -9.38 11.17
N ASP A 377 -13.19 -9.56 11.58
CA ASP A 377 -12.79 -10.19 12.86
C ASP A 377 -12.16 -9.19 13.83
N ASN A 378 -12.28 -7.87 13.60
CA ASN A 378 -11.80 -6.89 14.57
C ASN A 378 -12.60 -6.96 15.88
N LEU A 379 -11.95 -6.66 17.00
CA LEU A 379 -12.58 -6.65 18.31
C LEU A 379 -13.62 -5.55 18.39
N ARG A 380 -14.82 -5.90 18.87
CA ARG A 380 -15.98 -5.00 18.99
C ARG A 380 -16.64 -5.11 20.35
N GLU A 381 -17.29 -4.02 20.75
CA GLU A 381 -18.25 -4.00 21.86
C GLU A 381 -19.59 -4.61 21.42
N PRO A 382 -20.50 -4.99 22.34
CA PRO A 382 -21.83 -5.50 21.98
C PRO A 382 -22.63 -4.57 21.06
N GLY A 383 -22.38 -3.25 21.11
CA GLY A 383 -22.99 -2.25 20.22
C GLY A 383 -22.34 -2.13 18.83
N GLY A 384 -21.36 -2.97 18.50
CA GLY A 384 -20.67 -2.98 17.20
C GLY A 384 -19.52 -1.97 17.07
N ARG A 385 -19.32 -1.10 18.07
CA ARG A 385 -18.17 -0.18 18.12
C ARG A 385 -16.86 -0.94 18.22
N SER A 386 -15.85 -0.51 17.46
CA SER A 386 -14.55 -1.17 17.44
C SER A 386 -13.69 -0.83 18.66
N ARG A 387 -12.99 -1.85 19.19
CA ARG A 387 -12.14 -1.76 20.40
C ARG A 387 -10.65 -1.67 20.10
N GLU A 388 -10.26 -1.86 18.85
CA GLU A 388 -8.88 -1.85 18.39
C GLU A 388 -8.77 -1.08 17.06
N ASP A 389 -7.57 -0.60 16.77
CA ASP A 389 -7.21 0.00 15.49
C ASP A 389 -6.74 -1.05 14.48
N GLN A 390 -6.62 -0.62 13.23
CA GLN A 390 -6.23 -1.50 12.13
C GLN A 390 -4.90 -2.22 12.36
N MET A 391 -3.86 -1.52 12.81
CA MET A 391 -2.55 -2.14 13.05
C MET A 391 -2.60 -3.16 14.19
N GLU A 392 -3.39 -2.88 15.23
CA GLU A 392 -3.60 -3.81 16.35
C GLU A 392 -4.32 -5.08 15.87
N ALA A 393 -5.37 -4.94 15.05
CA ALA A 393 -6.08 -6.06 14.44
C ALA A 393 -5.17 -6.91 13.56
N ILE A 394 -4.33 -6.28 12.72
CA ILE A 394 -3.35 -6.96 11.86
C ILE A 394 -2.40 -7.81 12.69
N VAL A 395 -1.82 -7.26 13.75
CA VAL A 395 -0.86 -7.99 14.58
C VAL A 395 -1.54 -9.12 15.35
N ARG A 396 -2.70 -8.86 15.96
CA ARG A 396 -3.45 -9.85 16.72
C ARG A 396 -3.90 -11.02 15.85
N LEU A 397 -4.50 -10.75 14.69
CA LEU A 397 -4.97 -11.79 13.77
C LEU A 397 -3.81 -12.50 13.06
N GLY A 398 -2.71 -11.79 12.79
CA GLY A 398 -1.47 -12.39 12.30
C GLY A 398 -0.86 -13.33 13.32
N GLN A 399 -0.89 -12.99 14.60
CA GLN A 399 -0.45 -13.91 15.66
C GLN A 399 -1.36 -15.12 15.77
N ALA A 400 -2.68 -14.93 15.72
CA ALA A 400 -3.65 -16.02 15.78
C ALA A 400 -3.57 -16.99 14.60
N SER A 401 -3.17 -16.51 13.42
CA SER A 401 -2.98 -17.34 12.21
C SER A 401 -1.58 -17.94 12.07
N GLY A 402 -0.63 -17.54 12.93
CA GLY A 402 0.78 -17.94 12.82
C GLY A 402 1.59 -17.13 11.80
N ALA A 403 0.99 -16.15 11.12
CA ALA A 403 1.71 -15.22 10.24
C ALA A 403 2.72 -14.35 11.03
N PHE A 404 2.35 -13.97 12.26
CA PHE A 404 3.18 -13.20 13.18
C PHE A 404 3.33 -13.94 14.52
N PRO A 405 4.08 -15.06 14.58
CA PRO A 405 4.09 -15.94 15.75
C PRO A 405 4.54 -15.24 17.05
N ASN A 406 5.35 -14.19 16.96
CA ASN A 406 5.80 -13.37 18.08
C ASN A 406 5.09 -12.00 18.15
N GLY A 407 3.86 -11.91 17.63
CA GLY A 407 3.05 -10.69 17.63
C GLY A 407 3.79 -9.50 17.04
N TRP A 408 3.88 -8.40 17.81
CA TRP A 408 4.54 -7.16 17.39
C TRP A 408 5.99 -7.35 16.93
N ARG A 409 6.74 -8.31 17.47
CA ARG A 409 8.13 -8.55 17.03
C ARG A 409 8.18 -9.12 15.61
N SER A 410 7.31 -10.08 15.30
CA SER A 410 7.21 -10.63 13.94
C SER A 410 6.64 -9.60 12.95
N PHE A 411 5.68 -8.78 13.36
CA PHE A 411 5.18 -7.69 12.53
C PHE A 411 6.26 -6.65 12.23
N ALA A 412 7.08 -6.35 13.22
CA ALA A 412 8.17 -5.41 13.07
C ALA A 412 9.28 -5.93 12.14
N ASP A 413 9.54 -7.24 12.15
CA ASP A 413 10.39 -7.92 11.16
C ASP A 413 9.80 -7.87 9.74
N PHE A 414 8.48 -8.06 9.61
CA PHE A 414 7.76 -7.85 8.35
C PHE A 414 7.92 -6.41 7.83
N MET A 415 7.73 -5.40 8.69
CA MET A 415 7.89 -4.00 8.30
C MET A 415 9.34 -3.64 7.93
N GLY A 416 10.33 -4.23 8.62
CA GLY A 416 11.75 -4.11 8.23
C GLY A 416 12.05 -4.72 6.86
N GLY A 417 11.47 -5.88 6.58
CA GLY A 417 11.53 -6.51 5.26
C GLY A 417 10.86 -5.65 4.18
N PHE A 418 9.66 -5.15 4.45
CA PHE A 418 8.96 -4.19 3.59
C PHE A 418 9.82 -2.96 3.27
N GLY A 419 10.40 -2.32 4.28
CA GLY A 419 11.26 -1.15 4.10
C GLY A 419 12.47 -1.42 3.20
N ALA A 420 13.12 -2.59 3.36
CA ALA A 420 14.21 -3.00 2.49
C ALA A 420 13.77 -3.21 1.02
N ARG A 421 12.55 -3.73 0.81
CA ARG A 421 12.02 -3.99 -0.54
C ARG A 421 11.71 -2.72 -1.33
N LEU A 422 11.41 -1.60 -0.64
CA LEU A 422 11.23 -0.28 -1.27
C LEU A 422 12.47 0.21 -2.03
N ALA A 423 13.68 -0.23 -1.64
CA ALA A 423 14.91 0.17 -2.31
C ALA A 423 14.95 -0.24 -3.79
N ALA A 424 14.48 -1.46 -4.08
CA ALA A 424 14.48 -2.04 -5.42
C ALA A 424 13.08 -2.08 -6.07
N GLY A 425 12.02 -1.72 -5.34
CA GLY A 425 10.66 -1.97 -5.78
C GLY A 425 10.38 -3.47 -5.91
N ASP A 426 10.97 -4.31 -5.05
CA ASP A 426 10.85 -5.77 -5.13
C ASP A 426 9.48 -6.23 -4.61
N PHE A 427 8.42 -5.99 -5.38
CA PHE A 427 7.02 -6.31 -5.11
C PHE A 427 6.36 -6.91 -6.35
N GLN A 428 5.18 -7.51 -6.20
CA GLN A 428 4.36 -7.93 -7.34
C GLN A 428 4.16 -6.74 -8.30
N MET A 429 3.82 -5.56 -7.77
CA MET A 429 3.63 -4.32 -8.54
C MET A 429 4.94 -3.53 -8.73
N GLY A 430 6.08 -4.21 -8.73
CA GLY A 430 7.40 -3.59 -8.71
C GLY A 430 7.68 -2.65 -9.87
N LYS A 431 7.27 -3.01 -11.09
CA LYS A 431 7.45 -2.15 -12.27
C LYS A 431 6.70 -0.82 -12.13
N ALA A 432 5.46 -0.85 -11.66
CA ALA A 432 4.68 0.37 -11.43
C ALA A 432 5.33 1.25 -10.35
N LEU A 433 5.78 0.66 -9.24
CA LEU A 433 6.49 1.38 -8.18
C LEU A 433 7.78 2.03 -8.67
N LEU A 434 8.57 1.31 -9.48
CA LEU A 434 9.78 1.86 -10.07
C LEU A 434 9.49 3.01 -11.04
N ASP A 435 8.41 2.91 -11.82
CA ASP A 435 7.99 3.96 -12.74
C ASP A 435 7.61 5.23 -11.98
N TYR A 436 6.76 5.15 -10.94
CA TYR A 436 6.44 6.31 -10.10
C TYR A 436 7.70 6.93 -9.48
N ALA A 437 8.62 6.08 -9.01
CA ALA A 437 9.84 6.54 -8.37
C ALA A 437 10.78 7.33 -9.30
N ARG A 438 10.57 7.31 -10.63
CA ARG A 438 11.30 8.16 -11.59
C ARG A 438 10.91 9.63 -11.49
N ARG A 439 9.72 9.97 -10.98
CA ARG A 439 9.31 11.36 -10.71
C ARG A 439 9.84 11.92 -9.40
N VAL A 440 10.38 11.06 -8.54
CA VAL A 440 10.84 11.47 -7.21
C VAL A 440 12.31 11.91 -7.29
N PRO A 441 12.62 13.17 -6.98
CA PRO A 441 14.00 13.62 -6.89
C PRO A 441 14.81 12.74 -5.94
N ALA A 442 16.07 12.46 -6.27
CA ALA A 442 16.93 11.63 -5.43
C ALA A 442 17.09 12.18 -4.00
N THR A 443 17.08 13.51 -3.85
CA THR A 443 17.13 14.22 -2.56
C THR A 443 15.92 13.99 -1.67
N GLU A 444 14.78 13.63 -2.26
CA GLU A 444 13.55 13.30 -1.55
C GLU A 444 13.46 11.79 -1.32
N ARG A 445 13.82 10.97 -2.32
CA ARG A 445 13.77 9.51 -2.22
C ARG A 445 14.77 8.94 -1.21
N TYR A 446 15.95 9.52 -1.13
CA TYR A 446 17.02 9.03 -0.27
C TYR A 446 17.29 10.00 0.89
N ALA A 447 17.40 9.46 2.09
CA ALA A 447 17.70 10.23 3.29
C ALA A 447 19.20 10.54 3.36
N ALA A 448 19.55 11.81 3.51
CA ALA A 448 20.91 12.25 3.77
C ALA A 448 21.20 12.14 5.28
N LEU A 449 22.10 11.24 5.67
CA LEU A 449 22.49 11.13 7.07
C LEU A 449 23.35 12.32 7.50
N SER A 450 23.19 12.74 8.76
CA SER A 450 24.04 13.77 9.35
C SER A 450 25.39 13.15 9.79
N PRO A 451 26.54 13.81 9.53
CA PRO A 451 27.84 13.33 10.00
C PRO A 451 27.90 13.18 11.53
N GLY A 452 28.60 12.14 11.98
CA GLY A 452 28.91 11.86 13.37
C GLY A 452 30.26 12.45 13.81
N SER A 453 30.80 11.91 14.91
CA SER A 453 32.06 12.36 15.50
C SER A 453 33.32 11.85 14.78
N ALA A 454 33.19 10.79 13.98
CA ALA A 454 34.30 10.19 13.24
C ALA A 454 33.88 9.84 11.80
N ALA A 455 34.88 9.58 10.95
CA ALA A 455 34.63 9.13 9.58
C ALA A 455 33.89 7.78 9.59
N GLY A 456 32.85 7.67 8.76
CA GLY A 456 31.98 6.48 8.73
C GLY A 456 30.90 6.47 9.81
N ASP A 457 30.94 7.37 10.79
CA ASP A 457 29.87 7.53 11.77
C ASP A 457 28.85 8.58 11.30
N TYR A 458 27.58 8.24 11.43
CA TYR A 458 26.47 9.07 11.02
C TYR A 458 25.28 8.97 11.98
N ARG A 459 24.36 9.92 11.86
CA ARG A 459 23.11 10.00 12.61
C ARG A 459 21.93 10.18 11.67
N SER A 460 20.76 9.71 12.08
CA SER A 460 19.51 9.98 11.37
C SER A 460 19.27 11.50 11.25
N PRO A 461 18.81 11.99 10.09
CA PRO A 461 18.53 13.42 9.88
C PRO A 461 17.43 13.93 10.83
N ALA A 462 17.63 15.12 11.39
CA ALA A 462 16.67 15.75 12.32
C ALA A 462 15.51 16.45 11.59
N ASP A 463 15.78 16.94 10.38
CA ASP A 463 14.84 17.61 9.46
C ASP A 463 13.91 16.62 8.75
N ARG A 464 14.34 15.36 8.61
CA ARG A 464 13.52 14.23 8.13
C ARG A 464 13.45 13.15 9.20
N PRO A 465 12.69 13.37 10.29
CA PRO A 465 12.64 12.43 11.39
C PRO A 465 11.99 11.12 10.95
N LEU A 466 12.62 10.00 11.30
CA LEU A 466 12.04 8.68 11.10
C LEU A 466 10.86 8.49 12.07
N LEU A 467 9.67 8.24 11.52
CA LEU A 467 8.43 8.03 12.26
C LEU A 467 8.03 6.55 12.24
N GLN A 468 7.00 6.20 13.01
CA GLN A 468 6.52 4.83 13.15
C GLN A 468 6.29 4.15 11.79
N TYR A 469 6.95 3.01 11.57
CA TYR A 469 6.92 2.22 10.34
C TYR A 469 7.41 2.95 9.08
N GLY A 470 8.00 4.14 9.25
CA GLY A 470 8.73 4.84 8.22
C GLY A 470 10.07 4.20 7.91
N THR A 471 10.60 4.48 6.73
CA THR A 471 11.88 3.95 6.24
C THR A 471 12.77 5.05 5.67
N HIS A 472 14.02 5.09 6.11
CA HIS A 472 15.08 5.80 5.41
C HIS A 472 15.76 4.86 4.41
N LEU A 473 15.84 5.29 3.15
CA LEU A 473 16.69 4.68 2.13
C LEU A 473 17.95 5.52 1.98
N ILE A 474 19.13 4.92 2.14
CA ILE A 474 20.41 5.64 2.15
C ILE A 474 21.31 5.01 1.09
N ARG A 475 21.75 5.79 0.10
CA ARG A 475 22.65 5.30 -0.94
C ARG A 475 24.05 5.08 -0.38
N LEU A 476 24.63 3.93 -0.71
CA LEU A 476 25.98 3.56 -0.35
C LEU A 476 26.81 3.39 -1.62
N ALA A 477 27.99 4.00 -1.63
CA ALA A 477 29.02 3.79 -2.64
C ALA A 477 30.13 2.94 -2.02
N PRO A 478 30.33 1.67 -2.45
CA PRO A 478 31.43 0.85 -2.00
C PRO A 478 32.78 1.57 -2.18
N ALA A 479 33.64 1.51 -1.17
CA ALA A 479 34.98 2.07 -1.26
C ALA A 479 35.83 1.27 -2.27
N SER A 480 36.82 1.92 -2.87
CA SER A 480 37.74 1.25 -3.80
C SER A 480 38.43 0.06 -3.12
N GLY A 481 38.36 -1.11 -3.74
CA GLY A 481 38.93 -2.36 -3.20
C GLY A 481 38.15 -3.01 -2.06
N ALA A 482 36.99 -2.46 -1.65
CA ALA A 482 36.16 -3.08 -0.63
C ALA A 482 35.59 -4.43 -1.11
N THR A 483 35.69 -5.45 -0.27
CA THR A 483 35.14 -6.79 -0.52
C THR A 483 33.75 -6.97 0.10
N SER A 484 33.39 -6.13 1.07
CA SER A 484 32.07 -6.10 1.69
C SER A 484 31.69 -4.68 2.14
N VAL A 485 30.39 -4.48 2.32
CA VAL A 485 29.82 -3.31 2.98
C VAL A 485 29.23 -3.78 4.30
N ALA A 486 29.67 -3.18 5.41
CA ALA A 486 29.20 -3.49 6.75
C ALA A 486 28.59 -2.26 7.40
N VAL A 487 27.45 -2.44 8.06
CA VAL A 487 26.74 -1.40 8.79
C VAL A 487 26.49 -1.89 10.20
N ARG A 488 26.85 -1.08 11.20
CA ARG A 488 26.45 -1.25 12.59
C ARG A 488 25.51 -0.13 12.98
N LEU A 489 24.30 -0.47 13.42
CA LEU A 489 23.27 0.49 13.84
C LEU A 489 23.07 0.42 15.35
N THR A 490 23.00 1.57 15.99
CA THR A 490 22.63 1.74 17.41
C THR A 490 21.37 2.59 17.51
N GLY A 491 20.39 2.14 18.27
CA GLY A 491 19.16 2.88 18.51
C GLY A 491 19.37 4.05 19.47
N ASP A 492 18.60 5.13 19.28
CA ASP A 492 18.60 6.31 20.16
C ASP A 492 17.15 6.53 20.65
N PRO A 493 16.65 5.68 21.57
CA PRO A 493 15.22 5.61 21.88
C PRO A 493 14.70 6.88 22.55
N GLN A 494 13.63 7.46 21.99
CA GLN A 494 12.88 8.58 22.59
C GLN A 494 11.56 8.12 23.23
N ALA A 495 11.25 6.83 23.14
CA ALA A 495 10.08 6.19 23.71
C ALA A 495 10.40 4.73 24.08
N ALA A 496 9.68 4.19 25.07
CA ALA A 496 9.79 2.79 25.44
C ALA A 496 9.43 1.88 24.25
N GLN A 497 10.04 0.70 24.18
CA GLN A 497 9.78 -0.27 23.12
C GLN A 497 10.02 0.26 21.69
N SER A 498 10.85 1.30 21.57
CA SER A 498 11.45 1.72 20.30
C SER A 498 12.26 0.56 19.72
N ALA A 499 12.14 0.33 18.42
CA ALA A 499 12.94 -0.67 17.74
C ALA A 499 13.17 -0.28 16.27
N TRP A 500 14.23 -0.82 15.68
CA TRP A 500 14.62 -0.60 14.29
C TRP A 500 14.97 -1.93 13.64
N ARG A 501 14.60 -2.06 12.37
CA ARG A 501 15.12 -3.09 11.48
C ARG A 501 15.91 -2.43 10.39
N PHE A 502 16.99 -3.06 9.98
CA PHE A 502 17.75 -2.57 8.84
C PHE A 502 18.36 -3.69 8.01
N ARG A 503 18.56 -3.40 6.73
CA ARG A 503 19.24 -4.28 5.77
C ARG A 503 20.03 -3.47 4.76
N ILE A 504 21.13 -4.05 4.32
CA ILE A 504 21.84 -3.61 3.12
C ILE A 504 21.20 -4.33 1.93
N VAL A 505 20.91 -3.58 0.87
CA VAL A 505 20.29 -4.06 -0.36
C VAL A 505 21.26 -3.82 -1.51
N ALA A 506 21.74 -4.88 -2.15
CA ALA A 506 22.43 -4.80 -3.43
C ALA A 506 21.42 -4.95 -4.57
N ILE A 507 21.47 -4.06 -5.55
CA ILE A 507 20.54 -4.03 -6.69
C ILE A 507 21.35 -4.17 -7.97
N ASP A 508 21.05 -5.18 -8.77
CA ASP A 508 21.71 -5.39 -10.06
C ASP A 508 21.16 -4.46 -11.17
N ALA A 509 21.72 -4.57 -12.38
CA ALA A 509 21.30 -3.78 -13.54
C ALA A 509 19.86 -4.09 -13.99
N ALA A 510 19.35 -5.29 -13.69
CA ALA A 510 17.97 -5.69 -13.98
C ALA A 510 16.99 -5.30 -12.86
N GLY A 511 17.48 -4.63 -11.79
CA GLY A 511 16.67 -4.24 -10.64
C GLY A 511 16.44 -5.35 -9.62
N ARG A 512 17.09 -6.51 -9.73
CA ARG A 512 16.94 -7.60 -8.74
C ARG A 512 17.69 -7.27 -7.47
N ALA A 513 17.04 -7.50 -6.34
CA ALA A 513 17.59 -7.25 -5.02
C ALA A 513 18.30 -8.48 -4.44
N THR A 514 19.37 -8.23 -3.69
CA THR A 514 19.97 -9.19 -2.75
C THR A 514 20.11 -8.50 -1.41
N TYR A 515 19.67 -9.16 -0.35
CA TYR A 515 19.56 -8.59 0.99
C TYR A 515 20.64 -9.15 1.92
N SER A 516 21.19 -8.31 2.80
CA SER A 516 21.91 -8.80 3.98
C SER A 516 20.97 -9.54 4.94
N THR A 517 21.55 -10.16 5.97
CA THR A 517 20.80 -10.50 7.17
C THR A 517 20.13 -9.25 7.75
N MET A 518 18.99 -9.45 8.42
CA MET A 518 18.28 -8.35 9.08
C MET A 518 18.98 -7.99 10.38
N GLY A 519 19.42 -6.75 10.50
CA GLY A 519 19.79 -6.20 11.79
C GLY A 519 18.53 -5.88 12.58
N VAL A 520 18.48 -6.34 13.83
CA VAL A 520 17.37 -6.11 14.77
C VAL A 520 17.91 -5.32 15.95
N VAL A 521 17.38 -4.12 16.17
CA VAL A 521 17.82 -3.22 17.23
C VAL A 521 16.63 -2.86 18.10
N ASP A 522 16.69 -3.26 19.36
CA ASP A 522 15.71 -2.90 20.37
C ASP A 522 16.28 -1.82 21.28
N GLU A 523 15.51 -0.75 21.51
CA GLU A 523 15.86 0.35 22.41
C GLU A 523 17.27 0.93 22.14
N ALA A 524 18.13 1.05 23.14
CA ALA A 524 19.51 1.52 22.97
C ALA A 524 20.48 0.43 22.48
N GLY A 525 19.95 -0.71 22.02
CA GLY A 525 20.72 -1.84 21.53
C GLY A 525 21.52 -1.51 20.27
N THR A 526 22.32 -2.49 19.83
CA THR A 526 23.15 -2.38 18.63
C THR A 526 23.13 -3.69 17.86
N ALA A 527 23.08 -3.62 16.54
CA ALA A 527 23.24 -4.77 15.66
C ALA A 527 24.06 -4.42 14.42
N SER A 528 24.57 -5.45 13.75
CA SER A 528 25.36 -5.30 12.53
C SER A 528 24.75 -6.11 11.39
N ALA A 529 24.89 -5.62 10.16
CA ALA A 529 24.58 -6.34 8.94
C ALA A 529 25.73 -6.13 7.94
N GLU A 530 26.01 -7.15 7.13
CA GLU A 530 27.07 -7.12 6.13
C GLU A 530 26.58 -7.74 4.82
N LEU A 531 27.08 -7.23 3.70
CA LEU A 531 26.81 -7.78 2.37
C LEU A 531 28.09 -7.73 1.51
N PRO A 532 28.44 -8.81 0.79
CA PRO A 532 29.56 -8.78 -0.13
C PRO A 532 29.41 -7.73 -1.23
N VAL A 533 30.54 -7.12 -1.62
CA VAL A 533 30.60 -6.23 -2.78
C VAL A 533 30.67 -7.08 -4.05
N VAL A 534 29.76 -6.79 -4.97
CA VAL A 534 29.67 -7.41 -6.30
C VAL A 534 29.72 -6.27 -7.31
N ALA A 535 30.66 -6.37 -8.26
CA ALA A 535 30.87 -5.35 -9.28
C ALA A 535 29.57 -5.07 -10.07
N GLY A 536 29.34 -3.80 -10.40
CA GLY A 536 28.18 -3.35 -11.18
C GLY A 536 26.86 -3.28 -10.41
N ARG A 537 26.84 -3.57 -9.10
CA ARG A 537 25.63 -3.41 -8.26
C ARG A 537 25.58 -2.06 -7.55
N ARG A 538 24.36 -1.58 -7.33
CA ARG A 538 24.07 -0.41 -6.48
C ARG A 538 23.75 -0.88 -5.07
N TYR A 539 24.17 -0.13 -4.06
CA TYR A 539 23.96 -0.47 -2.65
C TYR A 539 23.09 0.57 -1.95
N VAL A 540 22.11 0.11 -1.17
CA VAL A 540 21.22 0.94 -0.36
C VAL A 540 21.12 0.35 1.04
N LEU A 541 21.29 1.16 2.07
CA LEU A 541 20.89 0.82 3.43
C LEU A 541 19.43 1.24 3.63
N ALA A 542 18.58 0.30 3.99
CA ALA A 542 17.22 0.59 4.45
C ALA A 542 17.17 0.50 5.98
N VAL A 543 16.71 1.57 6.64
CA VAL A 543 16.47 1.60 8.09
C VAL A 543 15.01 1.92 8.34
N THR A 544 14.29 1.01 8.99
CA THR A 544 12.86 1.14 9.28
C THR A 544 12.62 1.22 10.78
N ALA A 545 11.88 2.23 11.22
CA ALA A 545 11.42 2.32 12.61
C ALA A 545 10.24 1.37 12.81
N THR A 546 10.31 0.52 13.82
CA THR A 546 9.44 -0.64 13.96
C THR A 546 9.09 -0.89 15.42
N PRO A 547 8.52 0.12 16.11
CA PRO A 547 8.20 0.02 17.54
C PRO A 547 7.23 -1.12 17.82
N TYR A 548 7.31 -1.67 19.04
CA TYR A 548 6.37 -2.69 19.53
C TYR A 548 5.10 -2.12 20.15
N VAL A 549 4.97 -0.79 20.13
CA VAL A 549 3.76 -0.07 20.53
C VAL A 549 3.29 0.74 19.35
N TYR A 550 2.02 0.57 18.99
CA TYR A 550 1.37 1.36 17.98
C TYR A 550 0.84 2.66 18.58
N GLN A 551 1.23 3.79 17.99
CA GLN A 551 0.63 5.10 18.23
C GLN A 551 -0.44 5.36 17.15
N PRO A 552 -1.73 5.48 17.52
CA PRO A 552 -2.78 5.92 16.59
C PRO A 552 -2.61 7.41 16.31
N LEU A 553 -2.40 7.78 15.04
CA LEU A 553 -2.15 9.18 14.65
C LEU A 553 -3.40 9.93 14.20
N GLY A 554 -4.53 9.26 13.91
CA GLY A 554 -5.76 9.95 13.52
C GLY A 554 -5.68 10.70 12.18
N TRP A 555 -6.61 11.63 11.96
CA TRP A 555 -6.69 12.44 10.73
C TRP A 555 -5.88 13.73 10.85
N ASN A 556 -4.97 13.97 9.90
CA ASN A 556 -4.14 15.17 9.88
C ASN A 556 -5.00 16.43 9.73
N GLY A 557 -4.79 17.41 10.61
CA GLY A 557 -5.57 18.64 10.66
C GLY A 557 -6.72 18.65 11.65
N ASP A 558 -7.03 17.51 12.29
CA ASP A 558 -7.93 17.49 13.44
C ASP A 558 -7.24 18.12 14.67
N THR A 559 -8.00 18.85 15.49
CA THR A 559 -7.49 19.59 16.65
C THR A 559 -6.84 18.71 17.72
N ALA A 560 -7.01 17.39 17.65
CA ALA A 560 -6.42 16.41 18.56
C ALA A 560 -5.35 15.52 17.89
N PHE A 561 -4.79 15.91 16.73
CA PHE A 561 -3.75 15.13 16.05
C PHE A 561 -2.49 15.01 16.94
N PRO A 562 -2.12 13.81 17.41
CA PRO A 562 -0.97 13.65 18.29
C PRO A 562 0.33 13.89 17.54
N THR A 563 1.31 14.48 18.22
CA THR A 563 2.67 14.59 17.70
C THR A 563 3.23 13.17 17.48
N PRO A 564 3.64 12.81 16.25
CA PRO A 564 4.20 11.50 15.98
C PRO A 564 5.51 11.26 16.75
N THR A 565 5.64 10.09 17.35
CA THR A 565 6.90 9.65 17.98
C THR A 565 8.01 9.55 16.93
N ARG A 566 9.20 10.03 17.28
CA ARG A 566 10.41 9.97 16.45
C ARG A 566 11.31 8.83 16.89
N PHE A 567 12.02 8.24 15.94
CA PHE A 567 12.87 7.07 16.14
C PHE A 567 14.29 7.32 15.61
N PRO A 568 15.08 8.20 16.27
CA PRO A 568 16.43 8.50 15.83
C PRO A 568 17.37 7.30 16.04
N TYR A 569 18.43 7.26 15.23
CA TYR A 569 19.42 6.19 15.28
C TYR A 569 20.79 6.70 14.86
N ARG A 570 21.82 5.91 15.15
CA ARG A 570 23.21 6.14 14.74
C ARG A 570 23.70 4.96 13.93
N VAL A 571 24.56 5.21 12.95
CA VAL A 571 25.18 4.15 12.16
C VAL A 571 26.68 4.37 12.02
N THR A 572 27.44 3.28 12.09
CA THR A 572 28.82 3.22 11.61
C THR A 572 28.82 2.41 10.31
N ILE A 573 29.41 2.94 9.25
CA ILE A 573 29.50 2.31 7.92
C ILE A 573 30.96 2.03 7.61
N ALA A 574 31.26 0.78 7.24
CA ALA A 574 32.58 0.32 6.82
C ALA A 574 32.50 -0.30 5.42
N GLY A 575 33.57 -0.14 4.63
CA GLY A 575 33.64 -0.64 3.24
C GLY A 575 32.81 0.17 2.23
N ALA A 576 32.15 1.25 2.65
CA ALA A 576 31.40 2.16 1.79
C ALA A 576 31.38 3.59 2.37
N VAL A 577 31.02 4.55 1.53
CA VAL A 577 30.68 5.94 1.90
C VAL A 577 29.24 6.24 1.48
N LEU A 578 28.67 7.35 1.97
CA LEU A 578 27.39 7.86 1.45
C LEU A 578 27.56 8.27 -0.02
N GLY A 579 26.60 7.91 -0.88
CA GLY A 579 26.73 8.03 -2.35
C GLY A 579 25.63 8.81 -3.05
#